data_AF-A0A4U1JKE9-F1
#
_entry.id   AF-A0A4U1JKE9-F1
#
_cell.length_a   1.000
_cell.length_b   1.000
_cell.length_c   1.000
_cell.angle_alpha   90.00
_cell.angle_beta   90.00
_cell.angle_gamma   90.00
#
_symmetry.space_group_name_H-M   'P 1'
#
loop_
_entity.id
_entity.type
_entity.pdbx_description
1 polymer ?
#
loop_
_entity_poly.entity_id
_entity_poly.type
_entity_poly.pdbx_seq_one_letter_code
_entity_poly.pdbx_strand_id
1 'polypeptide(L)'
;MPNPLEPVALDTLVHDCTAFAPFLVDLPPRARLGMCSEQEGFPEVVSEILTNQALLGDKAGITKSDIEAFQESNHRVGMIDAHLPALKKLVEMMEETRALEDDKRQRQVNAFADSIERRAKTTNDKHLLAKYEKTRTYRSAIAKKGVKTRTKSAKADAAEDADAKAQG
;
A
#
# COMPACT_ATOMS: atom_id res chain seq x y z
N MET A 1 18.86 -11.40 -25.25
CA MET A 1 17.97 -10.41 -24.63
C MET A 1 16.66 -11.12 -24.37
N PRO A 2 16.20 -11.26 -23.12
CA PRO A 2 14.91 -11.89 -22.85
C PRO A 2 13.77 -11.08 -23.47
N ASN A 3 12.74 -11.80 -23.95
CA ASN A 3 11.61 -11.27 -24.71
C ASN A 3 10.69 -10.43 -23.81
N PRO A 4 10.36 -9.17 -24.14
CA PRO A 4 9.57 -8.27 -23.28
C PRO A 4 8.09 -8.68 -23.12
N LEU A 5 7.64 -9.73 -23.82
CA LEU A 5 6.26 -10.22 -23.78
C LEU A 5 6.10 -11.58 -23.08
N GLU A 6 7.18 -12.15 -22.54
CA GLU A 6 7.05 -13.35 -21.70
C GLU A 6 6.52 -12.97 -20.31
N PRO A 7 5.55 -13.72 -19.75
CA PRO A 7 5.13 -13.51 -18.37
C PRO A 7 6.34 -13.70 -17.47
N VAL A 8 6.82 -12.61 -16.86
CA VAL A 8 7.94 -12.64 -15.92
C VAL A 8 7.56 -13.61 -14.81
N ALA A 9 8.34 -14.69 -14.67
CA ALA A 9 8.12 -15.69 -13.64
C ALA A 9 8.08 -14.99 -12.26
N LEU A 10 7.06 -15.35 -11.47
CA LEU A 10 6.79 -14.85 -10.11
C LEU A 10 7.99 -14.93 -9.14
N ASP A 11 9.04 -15.67 -9.51
CA ASP A 11 10.28 -15.85 -8.75
C ASP A 11 11.38 -14.81 -9.06
N THR A 12 11.13 -13.86 -9.97
CA THR A 12 12.10 -12.81 -10.32
C THR A 12 11.89 -11.57 -9.45
N LEU A 13 12.81 -11.31 -8.52
CA LEU A 13 12.80 -10.10 -7.66
C LEU A 13 13.22 -8.81 -8.39
N VAL A 14 13.37 -8.86 -9.71
CA VAL A 14 13.77 -7.73 -10.56
C VAL A 14 12.71 -7.55 -11.63
N HIS A 15 12.03 -6.41 -11.60
CA HIS A 15 11.17 -5.95 -12.69
C HIS A 15 11.86 -4.80 -13.43
N ASP A 16 12.39 -5.09 -14.62
CA ASP A 16 13.00 -4.07 -15.46
C ASP A 16 11.93 -3.13 -16.04
N CYS A 17 12.02 -1.86 -15.66
CA CYS A 17 11.14 -0.78 -16.10
C CYS A 17 11.88 0.26 -16.96
N THR A 18 13.09 -0.05 -17.41
CA THR A 18 13.94 0.88 -18.18
C THR A 18 13.25 1.38 -19.45
N ALA A 19 12.43 0.53 -20.07
CA ALA A 19 11.65 0.89 -21.26
C ALA A 19 10.65 2.04 -21.02
N PHE A 20 10.20 2.26 -19.78
CA PHE A 20 9.29 3.36 -19.42
C PHE A 20 10.01 4.69 -19.19
N ALA A 21 11.32 4.68 -18.95
CA ALA A 21 12.09 5.87 -18.57
C ALA A 21 11.89 7.10 -19.49
N PRO A 22 11.72 6.96 -20.82
CA PRO A 22 11.50 8.11 -21.71
C PRO A 22 10.17 8.83 -21.50
N PHE A 23 9.16 8.20 -20.89
CA PHE A 23 7.81 8.75 -20.79
C PHE A 23 7.13 8.60 -19.41
N LEU A 24 7.81 8.01 -18.43
CA LEU A 24 7.30 7.92 -17.06
C LEU A 24 7.27 9.32 -16.43
N VAL A 25 6.16 9.67 -15.80
CA VAL A 25 5.96 10.97 -15.15
C VAL A 25 5.49 10.77 -13.72
N ASP A 26 6.15 11.47 -12.79
CA ASP A 26 5.65 11.62 -11.41
C ASP A 26 4.69 12.83 -11.36
N LEU A 27 3.40 12.52 -11.27
CA LEU A 27 2.36 13.55 -11.22
C LEU A 27 2.25 14.11 -9.79
N PRO A 28 2.15 15.44 -9.62
CA PRO A 28 2.01 16.01 -8.29
C PRO A 28 0.70 15.56 -7.63
N PRO A 29 0.61 15.63 -6.28
CA PRO A 29 -0.59 15.22 -5.57
C PRO A 29 -1.85 15.89 -6.15
N ARG A 30 -2.90 15.09 -6.37
CA ARG A 30 -4.19 15.51 -6.94
C ARG A 30 -4.18 15.90 -8.43
N ALA A 31 -3.06 15.83 -9.14
CA ALA A 31 -3.03 16.12 -10.58
C ALA A 31 -3.85 15.12 -11.43
N ARG A 32 -4.17 13.95 -10.88
CA ARG A 32 -5.08 12.97 -11.51
C ARG A 32 -6.56 13.39 -11.48
N LEU A 33 -6.94 14.41 -10.69
CA LEU A 33 -8.32 14.87 -10.62
C LEU A 33 -8.69 15.60 -11.92
N GLY A 34 -9.79 15.18 -12.55
CA GLY A 34 -10.27 15.76 -13.81
C GLY A 34 -9.62 15.18 -15.07
N MET A 35 -8.71 14.20 -14.94
CA MET A 35 -8.25 13.41 -16.09
C MET A 35 -9.39 12.51 -16.59
N CYS A 36 -9.54 12.42 -17.91
CA CYS A 36 -10.46 11.46 -18.52
C CYS A 36 -9.95 10.03 -18.29
N SER A 37 -10.86 9.11 -18.03
CA SER A 37 -10.57 7.68 -17.94
C SER A 37 -11.21 6.94 -19.12
N GLU A 38 -10.61 5.81 -19.48
CA GLU A 38 -11.23 4.84 -20.37
C GLU A 38 -12.65 4.50 -19.88
N GLN A 39 -13.58 4.39 -20.83
CA GLN A 39 -14.97 4.02 -20.60
C GLN A 39 -15.23 2.65 -21.22
N GLU A 40 -16.34 2.02 -20.83
CA GLU A 40 -16.81 0.81 -21.48
C GLU A 40 -16.98 1.03 -23.00
N GLY A 41 -16.49 0.08 -23.80
CA GLY A 41 -16.53 0.17 -25.27
C GLY A 41 -15.35 0.87 -25.94
N PHE A 42 -14.33 1.30 -25.18
CA PHE A 42 -13.17 2.00 -25.75
C PHE A 42 -12.33 1.15 -26.73
N PRO A 43 -12.10 -0.15 -26.52
CA PRO A 43 -11.40 -0.99 -27.51
C PRO A 43 -12.06 -1.01 -28.88
N GLU A 44 -13.40 -1.02 -28.91
CA GLU A 44 -14.20 -0.95 -30.14
C GLU A 44 -14.01 0.40 -30.84
N VAL A 45 -13.99 1.50 -30.07
CA VAL A 45 -13.71 2.85 -30.59
C VAL A 45 -12.30 2.93 -31.18
N VAL A 46 -11.29 2.36 -30.50
CA VAL A 46 -9.92 2.31 -31.02
C VAL A 46 -9.87 1.55 -32.35
N SER A 47 -10.53 0.39 -32.42
CA SER A 47 -10.62 -0.41 -33.65
C SER A 47 -11.30 0.34 -34.80
N GLU A 48 -12.39 1.06 -34.51
CA GLU A 48 -13.11 1.88 -35.48
C GLU A 48 -12.22 3.00 -36.04
N ILE A 49 -11.54 3.76 -35.15
CA ILE A 49 -10.63 4.84 -35.53
C ILE A 49 -9.53 4.30 -36.46
N LEU A 50 -8.87 3.21 -36.06
CA LEU A 50 -7.76 2.63 -36.82
C LEU A 50 -8.21 2.09 -38.19
N THR A 51 -9.40 1.51 -38.27
CA THR A 51 -9.97 0.98 -39.52
C THR A 51 -10.36 2.09 -40.49
N ASN A 52 -10.98 3.16 -39.99
CA ASN A 52 -11.53 4.22 -40.82
C ASN A 52 -10.51 5.28 -41.23
N GLN A 53 -9.37 5.38 -40.53
CA GLN A 53 -8.43 6.48 -40.72
C GLN A 53 -7.94 6.63 -42.16
N ALA A 54 -7.60 5.52 -42.83
CA ALA A 54 -7.03 5.57 -44.18
C ALA A 54 -8.03 6.12 -45.24
N LEU A 55 -9.34 5.97 -45.00
CA LEU A 55 -10.38 6.35 -45.95
C LEU A 55 -11.07 7.66 -45.60
N LEU A 56 -11.23 7.94 -44.31
CA LEU A 56 -12.05 9.04 -43.80
C LEU A 56 -11.28 10.04 -42.93
N GLY A 57 -10.03 9.76 -42.55
CA GLY A 57 -9.25 10.61 -41.65
C GLY A 57 -9.13 12.06 -42.14
N ASP A 58 -8.75 12.24 -43.41
CA ASP A 58 -8.63 13.57 -44.02
C ASP A 58 -9.96 14.33 -44.03
N LYS A 59 -11.08 13.64 -44.27
CA LYS A 59 -12.43 14.23 -44.25
C LYS A 59 -12.87 14.61 -42.84
N ALA A 60 -12.41 13.86 -41.83
CA ALA A 60 -12.66 14.13 -40.42
C ALA A 60 -11.71 15.20 -39.85
N GLY A 61 -10.72 15.67 -40.64
CA GLY A 61 -9.71 16.62 -40.17
C GLY A 61 -8.69 16.01 -39.22
N ILE A 62 -8.57 14.68 -39.20
CA ILE A 62 -7.61 13.97 -38.35
C ILE A 62 -6.28 13.88 -39.11
N THR A 63 -5.27 14.58 -38.61
CA THR A 63 -3.96 14.61 -39.26
C THR A 63 -3.18 13.32 -39.00
N LYS A 64 -2.14 13.08 -39.80
CA LYS A 64 -1.21 11.97 -39.58
C LYS A 64 -0.57 12.03 -38.19
N SER A 65 -0.18 13.22 -37.74
CA SER A 65 0.42 13.42 -36.41
C SER A 65 -0.54 13.09 -35.28
N ASP A 66 -1.85 13.36 -35.44
CA ASP A 66 -2.84 13.04 -34.40
C ASP A 66 -2.95 11.53 -34.19
N ILE A 67 -2.94 10.76 -35.28
CA ILE A 67 -2.99 9.29 -35.21
C ILE A 67 -1.70 8.69 -34.71
N GLU A 68 -0.55 9.22 -35.14
CA GLU A 68 0.74 8.77 -34.61
C GLU A 68 0.80 8.98 -33.09
N ALA A 69 0.36 10.15 -32.59
CA ALA A 69 0.29 10.43 -31.16
C ALA A 69 -0.73 9.53 -30.42
N PHE A 70 -1.89 9.27 -31.02
CA PHE A 70 -2.90 8.38 -30.45
C PHE A 70 -2.40 6.93 -30.35
N GLN A 71 -1.78 6.42 -31.41
CA GLN A 71 -1.19 5.07 -31.43
C GLN A 71 -0.05 4.95 -30.42
N GLU A 72 0.81 5.97 -30.31
CA GLU A 72 1.87 6.01 -29.32
C GLU A 72 1.29 5.98 -27.89
N SER A 73 0.25 6.78 -27.62
CA SER A 73 -0.43 6.76 -26.32
C SER A 73 -1.03 5.39 -25.99
N ASN A 74 -1.73 4.77 -26.94
CA ASN A 74 -2.31 3.42 -26.77
C ASN A 74 -1.22 2.38 -26.50
N HIS A 75 -0.10 2.46 -27.21
CA HIS A 75 1.03 1.56 -26.99
C HIS A 75 1.61 1.72 -25.59
N ARG A 76 1.84 2.97 -25.14
CA ARG A 76 2.37 3.25 -23.80
C ARG A 76 1.44 2.75 -22.69
N VAL A 77 0.12 2.96 -22.83
CA VAL A 77 -0.88 2.44 -21.87
C VAL A 77 -0.84 0.91 -21.84
N GLY A 78 -0.85 0.24 -22.99
CA GLY A 78 -0.76 -1.21 -23.06
C GLY A 78 0.52 -1.79 -22.45
N MET A 79 1.66 -1.11 -22.62
CA MET A 79 2.91 -1.49 -21.93
C MET A 79 2.78 -1.36 -20.41
N ILE A 80 2.18 -0.28 -19.91
CA ILE A 80 1.98 -0.07 -18.47
C ILE A 80 1.07 -1.18 -17.91
N ASP A 81 -0.06 -1.44 -18.57
CA ASP A 81 -1.05 -2.41 -18.09
C ASP A 81 -0.52 -3.84 -18.09
N ALA A 82 0.36 -4.20 -19.02
CA ALA A 82 1.02 -5.50 -19.02
C ALA A 82 1.95 -5.71 -17.81
N HIS A 83 2.61 -4.64 -17.33
CA HIS A 83 3.56 -4.71 -16.22
C HIS A 83 2.94 -4.47 -14.84
N LEU A 84 1.84 -3.70 -14.79
CA LEU A 84 1.23 -3.24 -13.55
C LEU A 84 0.81 -4.38 -12.57
N PRO A 85 0.26 -5.53 -13.02
CA PRO A 85 -0.10 -6.62 -12.11
C PRO A 85 1.09 -7.17 -11.33
N ALA A 86 2.23 -7.36 -12.00
CA ALA A 86 3.41 -7.93 -11.38
C ALA A 86 4.08 -6.95 -10.42
N LEU A 87 4.11 -5.65 -10.76
CA LEU A 87 4.55 -4.59 -9.86
C LEU A 87 3.67 -4.50 -8.60
N LYS A 88 2.34 -4.57 -8.76
CA LYS A 88 1.40 -4.58 -7.62
C LYS A 88 1.65 -5.78 -6.71
N LYS A 89 1.89 -6.97 -7.28
CA LYS A 89 2.17 -8.16 -6.47
C LYS A 89 3.48 -8.05 -5.72
N LEU A 90 4.52 -7.48 -6.32
CA LEU A 90 5.78 -7.22 -5.63
C LEU A 90 5.59 -6.28 -4.44
N VAL A 91 4.81 -5.20 -4.61
CA VAL A 91 4.47 -4.28 -3.50
C VAL A 91 3.72 -5.01 -2.38
N GLU A 92 2.71 -5.81 -2.72
CA GLU A 92 1.95 -6.63 -1.76
C GLU A 92 2.88 -7.54 -0.95
N MET A 93 3.78 -8.28 -1.61
CA MET A 93 4.74 -9.15 -0.94
C MET A 93 5.68 -8.38 0.01
N MET A 94 6.09 -7.17 -0.37
CA MET A 94 6.90 -6.31 0.51
C MET A 94 6.12 -5.84 1.74
N GLU A 95 4.84 -5.49 1.58
CA GLU A 95 3.96 -5.09 2.68
C GLU A 95 3.70 -6.26 3.65
N GLU A 96 3.41 -7.44 3.13
CA GLU A 96 3.23 -8.67 3.90
C GLU A 96 4.51 -9.06 4.66
N THR A 97 5.66 -9.04 3.99
CA THR A 97 6.95 -9.35 4.60
C THR A 97 7.29 -8.34 5.70
N ARG A 98 7.02 -7.05 5.47
CA ARG A 98 7.20 -6.00 6.49
C ARG A 98 6.32 -6.26 7.70
N ALA A 99 5.05 -6.64 7.50
CA ALA A 99 4.13 -6.95 8.60
C ALA A 99 4.61 -8.16 9.41
N LEU A 100 5.08 -9.22 8.74
CA LEU A 100 5.62 -10.42 9.37
C LEU A 100 6.87 -10.10 10.21
N GLU A 101 7.85 -9.38 9.64
CA GLU A 101 9.07 -9.01 10.37
C GLU A 101 8.78 -8.02 11.50
N ASP A 102 7.78 -7.13 11.36
CA ASP A 102 7.36 -6.28 12.47
C ASP A 102 6.76 -7.11 13.61
N ASP A 103 5.81 -8.02 13.37
CA ASP A 103 5.26 -8.91 14.40
C ASP A 103 6.36 -9.69 15.14
N LYS A 104 7.28 -10.31 14.39
CA LYS A 104 8.43 -11.02 14.95
C LYS A 104 9.27 -10.10 15.84
N ARG A 105 9.58 -8.89 15.39
CA ARG A 105 10.34 -7.91 16.16
C ARG A 105 9.59 -7.47 17.42
N GLN A 106 8.26 -7.29 17.35
CA GLN A 106 7.42 -6.99 18.52
C GLN A 106 7.45 -8.13 19.56
N ARG A 107 7.33 -9.39 19.11
CA ARG A 107 7.42 -10.57 19.98
C ARG A 107 8.78 -10.66 20.66
N GLN A 108 9.86 -10.41 19.92
CA GLN A 108 11.21 -10.39 20.46
C GLN A 108 11.38 -9.29 21.52
N VAL A 109 10.91 -8.06 21.26
CA VAL A 109 10.94 -6.96 22.23
C VAL A 109 10.22 -7.34 23.53
N ASN A 110 9.06 -7.98 23.44
CA ASN A 110 8.33 -8.45 24.61
C ASN A 110 9.11 -9.54 25.36
N ALA A 111 9.63 -10.55 24.66
CA ALA A 111 10.45 -11.61 25.27
C ALA A 111 11.71 -11.05 25.95
N PHE A 112 12.35 -10.04 25.36
CA PHE A 112 13.49 -9.36 25.96
C PHE A 112 13.08 -8.62 27.23
N ALA A 113 11.98 -7.87 27.23
CA ALA A 113 11.47 -7.20 28.42
C ALA A 113 11.20 -8.20 29.56
N ASP A 114 10.57 -9.34 29.27
CA ASP A 114 10.31 -10.41 30.25
C ASP A 114 11.61 -10.98 30.84
N SER A 115 12.58 -11.26 29.97
CA SER A 115 13.89 -11.78 30.37
C SER A 115 14.65 -10.80 31.26
N ILE A 116 14.65 -9.51 30.89
CA ILE A 116 15.27 -8.43 31.67
C ILE A 116 14.63 -8.33 33.06
N GLU A 117 13.30 -8.32 33.14
CA GLU A 117 12.59 -8.25 34.42
C GLU A 117 12.84 -9.47 35.29
N ARG A 118 12.81 -10.68 34.71
CA ARG A 118 13.10 -11.91 35.43
C ARG A 118 14.54 -11.89 35.97
N ARG A 119 15.51 -11.58 35.11
CA ARG A 119 16.94 -11.57 35.48
C ARG A 119 17.22 -10.54 36.56
N ALA A 120 16.72 -9.31 36.41
CA ALA A 120 16.90 -8.26 37.40
C ALA A 120 16.29 -8.63 38.77
N LYS A 121 15.15 -9.33 38.80
CA LYS A 121 14.56 -9.83 40.05
C LYS A 121 15.43 -10.93 40.68
N THR A 122 15.92 -11.87 39.87
CA THR A 122 16.77 -12.97 40.36
C THR A 122 18.12 -12.48 40.89
N THR A 123 18.74 -11.50 40.23
CA THR A 123 20.05 -10.97 40.63
C THR A 123 19.96 -9.73 41.54
N ASN A 124 18.73 -9.25 41.83
CA ASN A 124 18.46 -7.99 42.52
C ASN A 124 19.18 -6.76 41.90
N ASP A 125 19.39 -6.77 40.58
CA ASP A 125 20.10 -5.72 39.87
C ASP A 125 19.14 -4.61 39.41
N LYS A 126 19.07 -3.54 40.21
CA LYS A 126 18.26 -2.36 39.91
C LYS A 126 18.83 -1.52 38.76
N HIS A 127 20.14 -1.58 38.51
CA HIS A 127 20.77 -0.84 37.42
C HIS A 127 20.37 -1.42 36.06
N LEU A 128 20.21 -2.75 35.98
CA LEU A 128 19.68 -3.44 34.80
C LEU A 128 18.25 -2.94 34.43
N LEU A 129 17.38 -2.76 35.43
CA LEU A 129 16.02 -2.25 35.21
C LEU A 129 16.01 -0.80 34.71
N ALA A 130 16.91 0.04 35.20
CA ALA A 130 17.03 1.43 34.79
C ALA A 130 17.53 1.57 33.35
N LYS A 131 18.53 0.76 32.95
CA LYS A 131 19.08 0.80 31.58
C LYS A 131 18.09 0.37 30.51
N TYR A 132 17.13 -0.50 30.84
CA TYR A 132 16.10 -1.01 29.92
C TYR A 132 14.69 -0.44 30.18
N GLU A 133 14.58 0.74 30.80
CA GLU A 133 13.31 1.36 31.14
C GLU A 133 12.36 1.49 29.94
N LYS A 134 12.87 1.91 28.77
CA LYS A 134 12.06 2.09 27.55
C LYS A 134 11.44 0.78 27.06
N THR A 135 12.23 -0.29 27.00
CA THR A 135 11.79 -1.62 26.58
C THR A 135 10.71 -2.18 27.52
N ARG A 136 10.90 -2.00 28.84
CA ARG A 136 9.92 -2.41 29.85
C ARG A 136 8.64 -1.58 29.79
N THR A 137 8.77 -0.27 29.61
CA THR A 137 7.63 0.64 29.47
C THR A 137 6.81 0.32 28.24
N TYR A 138 7.49 0.02 27.12
CA TYR A 138 6.86 -0.38 25.87
C TYR A 138 5.96 -1.62 26.04
N ARG A 139 6.47 -2.70 26.65
CA ARG A 139 5.66 -3.90 26.99
C ARG A 139 4.44 -3.53 27.84
N SER A 140 4.61 -2.67 28.83
CA SER A 140 3.52 -2.26 29.74
C SER A 140 2.47 -1.35 29.07
N ALA A 141 2.76 -0.76 27.91
CA ALA A 141 1.88 0.22 27.27
C ALA A 141 0.54 -0.37 26.85
N ILE A 142 0.51 -1.62 26.38
CA ILE A 142 -0.72 -2.31 25.98
C ILE A 142 -1.60 -2.58 27.21
N ALA A 143 -1.01 -3.10 28.29
CA ALA A 143 -1.72 -3.33 29.55
C ALA A 143 -2.30 -2.03 30.13
N LYS A 144 -1.51 -0.93 30.11
CA LYS A 144 -1.96 0.39 30.56
C LYS A 144 -3.13 0.93 29.72
N LYS A 145 -3.10 0.76 28.39
CA LYS A 145 -4.23 1.10 27.51
C LYS A 145 -5.47 0.27 27.84
N GLY A 146 -5.33 -1.04 28.01
CA GLY A 146 -6.44 -1.94 28.36
C GLY A 146 -7.14 -1.56 29.67
N VAL A 147 -6.36 -1.22 30.71
CA VAL A 147 -6.91 -0.72 31.99
C VAL A 147 -7.64 0.61 31.81
N LYS A 148 -7.09 1.54 31.02
CA LYS A 148 -7.73 2.83 30.72
C LYS A 148 -9.05 2.67 29.97
N THR A 149 -9.15 1.72 29.04
CA THR A 149 -10.40 1.43 28.34
C THR A 149 -11.43 0.82 29.28
N ARG A 150 -11.08 -0.20 30.06
CA ARG A 150 -12.00 -0.85 31.02
C ARG A 150 -12.55 0.12 32.07
N THR A 151 -11.69 1.00 32.58
CA THR A 151 -12.11 2.04 33.54
C THR A 151 -12.98 3.12 32.91
N LYS A 152 -12.81 3.44 31.62
CA LYS A 152 -13.70 4.35 30.89
C LYS A 152 -15.07 3.71 30.65
N SER A 153 -15.11 2.45 30.23
CA SER A 153 -16.36 1.69 30.03
C SER A 153 -17.13 1.56 31.33
N ALA A 154 -16.49 1.11 32.42
CA ALA A 154 -17.15 0.99 33.73
C ALA A 154 -17.69 2.32 34.27
N LYS A 155 -17.07 3.45 33.92
CA LYS A 155 -17.58 4.79 34.26
C LYS A 155 -18.73 5.24 33.38
N ALA A 156 -18.76 4.84 32.11
CA ALA A 156 -19.86 5.11 31.20
C ALA A 156 -21.09 4.28 31.61
N ASP A 157 -20.90 2.99 31.87
CA ASP A 157 -21.96 2.08 32.32
C ASP A 157 -22.55 2.53 33.68
N ALA A 158 -21.70 3.00 34.61
CA ALA A 158 -22.16 3.55 35.89
C ALA A 158 -22.87 4.90 35.76
N ALA A 159 -22.57 5.70 34.73
CA ALA A 159 -23.26 6.95 34.46
C ALA A 159 -24.63 6.70 33.80
N GLU A 160 -24.74 5.72 32.90
CA GLU A 160 -26.01 5.30 32.29
C GLU A 160 -26.96 4.66 33.30
N ASP A 161 -26.46 3.83 34.22
CA ASP A 161 -27.28 3.20 35.27
C ASP A 161 -27.70 4.20 36.37
N ALA A 162 -26.96 5.30 36.53
CA ALA A 162 -27.34 6.41 37.42
C ALA A 162 -28.39 7.34 36.80
N ASP A 163 -28.33 7.57 35.48
CA ASP A 163 -29.32 8.37 34.74
C ASP A 163 -30.68 7.61 34.64
N ALA A 164 -30.63 6.30 34.38
CA ALA A 164 -31.82 5.44 34.32
C ALA A 164 -32.58 5.33 35.66
N LYS A 165 -31.90 5.50 36.80
CA LYS A 165 -32.51 5.49 38.15
C LYS A 165 -33.02 6.86 38.60
N ALA A 166 -32.62 7.95 37.93
CA ALA A 166 -33.04 9.31 38.26
C ALA A 166 -34.33 9.74 37.54
N GLN A 167 -34.77 8.98 36.53
CA GLN A 167 -35.95 9.26 35.71
C GLN A 167 -37.17 8.36 36.00
N GLY A 168 -37.07 7.44 36.97
CA GLY A 168 -38.16 6.58 37.45
C GLY A 168 -38.62 6.97 38.84
#